data_AF-A0A7Y2U8E8-F1
#
_entry.id   AF-A0A7Y2U8E8-F1
#
_cell.length_a   1.000
_cell.length_b   1.000
_cell.length_c   1.000
_cell.angle_alpha   90.00
_cell.angle_beta   90.00
_cell.angle_gamma   90.00
#
_symmetry.space_group_name_H-M   'P 1'
#
loop_
_entity.id
_entity.type
_entity.pdbx_description
1 polymer ?
#
loop_
_entity_poly.entity_id
_entity_poly.type
_entity_poly.pdbx_seq_one_letter_code
_entity_poly.pdbx_strand_id
1 'polypeptide(L)' 'MKIKPEEKTTITLPSALYHHLRYQAQQQELSLPEFIQKKVQLRPSKPTPLAQLPLKQIIQATTPKTAAPDSRLDFFS' A
#
# COMPACT_ATOMS: atom_id res chain seq x y z
N MET A 1 -8.87 -30.52 10.77
CA MET A 1 -8.57 -29.08 10.59
C MET A 1 -9.30 -28.32 11.69
N LYS A 2 -8.59 -27.56 12.54
CA LYS A 2 -9.23 -26.76 13.60
C LYS A 2 -9.82 -25.51 12.97
N ILE A 3 -11.14 -25.46 12.86
CA ILE A 3 -11.90 -24.29 12.42
C ILE A 3 -11.67 -23.23 13.51
N LYS A 4 -10.94 -22.15 13.20
CA LYS A 4 -10.81 -21.02 14.12
C LYS A 4 -12.20 -20.37 14.26
N PRO A 5 -12.68 -20.08 15.47
CA PRO A 5 -13.95 -19.40 15.63
C PRO A 5 -13.87 -18.02 14.98
N GLU A 6 -14.87 -17.68 14.18
CA GLU A 6 -15.01 -16.33 13.63
C GLU A 6 -15.27 -15.36 14.79
N GLU A 7 -14.27 -14.55 15.12
CA GLU A 7 -14.39 -13.50 16.12
C GLU A 7 -15.35 -12.41 15.61
N LYS A 8 -16.57 -12.39 16.15
CA LYS A 8 -17.55 -11.34 15.86
C LYS A 8 -17.12 -10.05 16.55
N THR A 9 -16.61 -9.10 15.77
CA THR A 9 -16.25 -7.77 16.26
C THR A 9 -17.40 -6.80 15.98
N THR A 10 -17.93 -6.15 17.02
CA THR A 10 -18.89 -5.05 16.88
C THR A 10 -18.15 -3.73 16.91
N ILE A 11 -18.36 -2.89 15.91
CA ILE A 11 -17.67 -1.59 15.79
C ILE A 11 -18.74 -0.50 15.74
N THR A 12 -18.59 0.50 16.61
CA THR A 12 -19.40 1.71 16.55
C THR A 12 -18.73 2.71 15.60
N LEU A 13 -19.49 3.20 14.62
CA LEU A 13 -19.01 4.16 13.63
C LEU A 13 -19.83 5.45 13.73
N PRO A 14 -19.22 6.63 13.54
CA PRO A 14 -19.96 7.86 13.33
C PRO A 14 -20.92 7.72 12.14
N SER A 15 -22.12 8.31 12.25
CA SER A 15 -23.19 8.14 11.25
C SER A 15 -22.75 8.51 9.83
N ALA A 16 -22.06 9.65 9.66
CA ALA A 16 -21.54 10.09 8.38
C ALA A 16 -20.60 9.06 7.74
N LEU A 17 -19.71 8.47 8.54
CA LEU A 17 -18.74 7.49 8.09
C LEU A 17 -19.42 6.15 7.75
N TYR A 18 -20.41 5.73 8.54
CA TYR A 18 -21.23 4.56 8.24
C TYR A 18 -21.94 4.68 6.89
N HIS A 19 -22.63 5.80 6.65
CA HIS A 19 -23.36 6.01 5.39
C HIS A 19 -22.41 6.04 4.19
N HIS A 20 -21.27 6.70 4.32
CA HIS A 20 -20.26 6.75 3.27
C HIS A 20 -19.71 5.35 2.94
N LEU A 21 -19.33 4.55 3.95
CA LEU A 21 -18.86 3.19 3.72
C LEU A 21 -19.95 2.29 3.11
N ARG A 22 -21.20 2.45 3.55
CA ARG A 22 -22.33 1.69 3.02
C ARG A 22 -22.59 2.00 1.55
N TYR A 23 -22.52 3.27 1.17
CA TYR A 23 -22.63 3.68 -0.24
C TYR A 23 -21.51 3.07 -1.08
N GLN A 24 -20.26 3.12 -0.59
CA GLN A 24 -19.12 2.51 -1.30
C GLN A 24 -19.25 0.99 -1.44
N ALA A 25 -19.75 0.30 -0.42
CA ALA A 25 -19.99 -1.14 -0.48
C ALA A 25 -21.05 -1.48 -1.54
N GLN A 26 -22.13 -0.68 -1.62
CA GLN A 26 -23.19 -0.84 -2.61
C GLN A 26 -22.67 -0.66 -4.05
N GLN A 27 -21.79 0.32 -4.30
CA GLN A 27 -21.18 0.53 -5.61
C GLN A 27 -20.31 -0.65 -6.08
N GLN A 28 -19.90 -1.53 -5.16
CA GLN A 28 -19.12 -2.72 -5.45
C GLN A 28 -19.95 -4.00 -5.36
N GLU A 29 -21.27 -3.90 -5.17
CA GLU A 29 -22.18 -5.02 -4.96
C GLU A 29 -21.78 -5.93 -3.78
N LEU A 30 -21.14 -5.36 -2.76
CA LEU A 30 -20.68 -6.07 -1.57
C LEU A 30 -21.51 -5.71 -0.35
N SER A 31 -21.59 -6.65 0.60
CA SER A 31 -22.08 -6.30 1.94
C SER A 31 -21.07 -5.40 2.66
N LEU A 32 -21.55 -4.54 3.55
CA LEU A 32 -20.69 -3.64 4.34
C LEU A 32 -19.61 -4.41 5.13
N PRO A 33 -19.90 -5.54 5.80
CA PRO A 33 -18.87 -6.34 6.47
C PRO A 33 -17.79 -6.88 5.52
N GLU A 34 -18.17 -7.41 4.36
CA GLU A 34 -17.22 -7.92 3.36
C GLU A 34 -16.36 -6.80 2.77
N PHE A 35 -16.97 -5.64 2.51
CA PHE A 35 -16.26 -4.46 2.05
C PHE A 35 -15.22 -3.99 3.07
N ILE A 36 -15.58 -3.95 4.36
CA ILE A 36 -14.66 -3.61 5.45
C ILE A 36 -13.54 -4.65 5.54
N GLN A 37 -13.84 -5.95 5.52
CA GLN A 37 -12.83 -7.01 5.57
C GLN A 37 -11.84 -6.89 4.41
N LYS A 38 -12.32 -6.71 3.17
CA LYS A 38 -11.44 -6.48 2.00
C LYS A 38 -10.57 -5.24 2.21
N LYS A 39 -11.13 -4.12 2.65
CA LYS A 39 -10.36 -2.89 2.91
C LYS A 39 -9.32 -3.06 4.02
N VAL A 40 -9.61 -3.81 5.08
CA VAL A 40 -8.67 -4.09 6.17
C VAL A 40 -7.56 -5.03 5.70
N GLN A 41 -7.89 -6.07 4.92
CA GLN A 41 -6.90 -6.98 4.33
C GLN A 41 -6.01 -6.29 3.29
N LEU A 42 -6.57 -5.34 2.53
CA LEU A 42 -5.85 -4.54 1.53
C LEU A 42 -4.97 -3.44 2.15
N ARG A 43 -5.16 -3.10 3.43
CA ARG A 43 -4.21 -2.22 4.11
C ARG A 43 -2.99 -3.05 4.47
N PRO A 44 -1.79 -2.74 3.93
CA PRO A 44 -0.58 -3.37 4.41
C PRO A 44 -0.48 -3.09 5.91
N SER A 45 -0.42 -4.16 6.71
CA SER A 45 -0.32 -4.11 8.17
C SER A 45 0.99 -3.49 8.67
N LYS A 46 1.88 -3.08 7.76
CA LYS A 46 3.15 -2.44 8.03
C LYS A 46 3.23 -1.18 7.16
N PRO A 47 3.59 -0.01 7.72
CA PRO A 47 4.07 1.08 6.90
C PRO A 47 5.33 0.57 6.19
N THR A 48 5.24 0.28 4.89
CA THR A 48 6.41 -0.03 4.08
C THR A 48 7.26 1.23 4.10
N PRO A 49 8.45 1.24 4.73
CA PRO A 49 9.29 2.41 4.67
C PRO A 49 9.67 2.63 3.21
N LEU A 50 9.51 3.85 2.71
CA LEU A 50 9.88 4.28 1.35
C LEU A 50 11.33 3.89 0.99
N ALA A 51 12.16 3.59 2.00
CA ALA A 51 13.51 3.05 1.89
C ALA A 51 13.62 1.63 1.29
N GLN A 52 12.52 0.87 1.18
CA GLN A 52 12.48 -0.45 0.55
C GLN A 52 12.12 -0.41 -0.94
N LEU A 53 11.97 0.78 -1.52
CA LEU A 53 11.87 0.90 -2.98
C LEU A 53 13.20 0.46 -3.62
N PRO A 54 13.16 -0.20 -4.79
CA PRO A 54 14.34 -0.69 -5.49
C PRO A 54 15.19 0.44 -6.08
N LEU A 55 15.11 1.66 -5.56
CA LEU A 55 15.96 2.80 -5.94
C LEU A 55 17.44 2.43 -5.84
N LYS A 56 17.84 1.68 -4.81
CA LYS A 56 19.22 1.20 -4.67
C LYS A 56 19.62 0.23 -5.80
N GLN A 57 18.69 -0.59 -6.28
CA GLN A 57 18.90 -1.53 -7.38
C GLN A 57 18.89 -0.83 -8.74
N ILE A 58 18.00 0.15 -8.93
CA ILE A 58 17.94 0.99 -10.13
C ILE A 58 19.23 1.79 -10.24
N ILE A 59 19.66 2.48 -9.18
CA ILE A 59 20.91 3.26 -9.18
C ILE A 59 22.10 2.35 -9.49
N GLN A 60 22.20 1.16 -8.90
CA GLN A 60 23.28 0.20 -9.20
C GLN A 60 23.25 -0.32 -10.64
N ALA A 61 22.06 -0.52 -11.22
CA ALA A 61 21.89 -0.97 -12.60
C ALA A 61 22.16 0.16 -13.61
N THR A 62 21.88 1.41 -13.25
CA THR A 62 22.06 2.58 -14.13
C THR A 62 23.39 3.30 -13.90
N THR A 63 24.16 2.99 -12.85
CA THR A 63 25.51 3.53 -12.67
C THR A 63 26.45 2.92 -13.71
N PRO A 64 27.06 3.72 -14.60
CA PRO A 64 28.04 3.23 -15.55
C PRO A 64 29.26 2.68 -14.79
N LYS A 65 29.67 1.45 -15.12
CA LYS A 65 30.80 0.74 -14.47
C LYS A 65 32.19 1.30 -14.79
N THR A 66 32.27 2.38 -15.56
CA THR A 66 33.51 2.98 -16.03
C THR A 66 33.51 4.46 -15.67
N ALA A 67 33.82 4.75 -14.41
CA ALA A 67 34.34 6.06 -14.05
C ALA A 67 35.79 6.14 -14.57
N ALA A 68 35.94 6.45 -15.86
CA ALA A 68 37.19 7.02 -16.34
C ALA A 68 37.36 8.38 -15.64
N PRO A 69 38.55 8.70 -15.10
CA PRO A 69 38.74 9.85 -14.20
C PRO A 69 38.52 11.23 -14.85
N ASP A 70 38.29 11.31 -16.17
CA ASP A 70 38.18 12.56 -16.93
C ASP A 70 36.78 12.90 -17.45
N SER A 71 35.74 12.12 -17.14
CA SER A 71 34.38 12.48 -17.57
C SER A 71 33.67 13.33 -16.53
N ARG A 72 34.17 14.56 -16.32
CA ARG A 72 33.39 15.61 -15.66
C ARG A 72 32.27 16.02 -16.62
N LEU A 73 31.04 15.66 -16.28
CA LEU A 73 29.85 16.19 -16.92
C LEU A 73 29.68 17.65 -16.46
N ASP A 74 30.18 18.59 -17.25
CA ASP A 74 29.85 20.01 -17.11
C ASP A 74 28.46 20.26 -17.68
N PHE A 75 27.49 20.51 -16.79
CA PHE A 75 26.11 20.85 -17.14
C PHE A 75 25.89 22.37 -17.32
N PHE A 76 26.95 23.17 -17.19
CA PHE A 76 26.89 24.63 -17.22
C PHE A 76 27.98 25.25 -18.11
N SER A 77 28.42 24.54 -19.13
CA SER A 77 29.16 25.12 -20.26
C SER A 77 28.25 25.97 -21.13
#